data_AF-X1VVJ1-F1
#
_entry.id   AF-X1VVJ1-F1
#
_cell.length_a   1.000
_cell.length_b   1.000
_cell.length_c   1.000
_cell.angle_alpha   90.00
_cell.angle_beta   90.00
_cell.angle_gamma   90.00
#
_symmetry.space_group_name_H-M   'P 1'
#
loop_
_entity.id
_entity.type
_entity.pdbx_description
1 polymer ?
#
loop_
_entity_poly.entity_id
_entity_poly.type
_entity_poly.pdbx_seq_one_letter_code
_entity_poly.pdbx_strand_id
1 'polypeptide(L)'
;MGDKNHDYFPHLNVLVDGEWLEPEQLDRLKSELRRMIFSKYLRKRYNDKLDIHYEYRDTPVKMMHTLRYVCRSTFLDKAWDPELADLLYGFRNLG
;
A
#
# COMPACT_ATOMS: atom_id res chain seq x y z
N MET A 1 -5.06 16.65 18.41
CA MET A 1 -3.82 16.06 18.96
C MET A 1 -3.18 15.28 17.83
N GLY A 2 -2.12 15.83 17.23
CA GLY A 2 -1.40 15.19 16.13
C GLY A 2 -0.23 14.39 16.69
N ASP A 3 -0.18 13.10 16.36
CA ASP A 3 0.91 12.22 16.77
C ASP A 3 2.26 12.75 16.26
N LYS A 4 3.17 13.01 17.19
CA LYS A 4 4.56 13.43 16.94
C LYS A 4 5.46 12.22 16.70
N ASN A 5 4.99 11.22 15.97
CA ASN A 5 5.83 10.10 15.59
C ASN A 5 6.41 10.39 14.20
N HIS A 6 7.70 10.75 14.16
CA HIS A 6 8.43 11.04 12.91
C HIS A 6 8.81 9.76 12.13
N ASP A 7 8.40 8.59 12.63
CA ASP A 7 8.57 7.34 11.92
C ASP A 7 7.65 7.32 10.69
N TYR A 8 8.26 7.41 9.51
CA TYR A 8 7.57 7.25 8.23
C TYR A 8 7.17 5.78 8.05
N PHE A 9 5.87 5.49 8.16
CA PHE A 9 5.28 4.18 7.90
C PHE A 9 4.53 4.18 6.56
N PRO A 10 5.21 3.89 5.44
CA PRO A 10 4.55 3.84 4.14
C PRO A 10 3.55 2.69 4.10
N HIS A 11 2.33 3.00 3.69
CA HIS A 11 1.30 1.99 3.42
C HIS A 11 1.29 1.70 1.93
N LEU A 12 1.54 0.45 1.55
CA LEU A 12 1.40 -0.03 0.17
C LEU A 12 0.04 -0.72 0.04
N ASN A 13 -0.86 -0.14 -0.74
CA ASN A 13 -2.15 -0.74 -1.06
C ASN A 13 -2.07 -1.38 -2.44
N VAL A 14 -2.53 -2.63 -2.55
CA VAL A 14 -2.61 -3.37 -3.82
C VAL A 14 -4.04 -3.88 -3.96
N LEU A 15 -4.64 -3.62 -5.13
CA LEU A 15 -5.94 -4.16 -5.51
C LEU A 15 -5.70 -5.30 -6.50
N VAL A 16 -6.29 -6.45 -6.23
CA VAL A 16 -6.20 -7.65 -7.08
C VAL A 16 -7.61 -8.17 -7.31
N ASP A 17 -7.85 -8.72 -8.50
CA ASP A 17 -9.02 -9.54 -8.76
C ASP A 17 -8.83 -10.84 -7.96
N GLY A 18 -9.60 -11.00 -6.88
CA GLY A 18 -9.40 -12.07 -5.93
C GLY A 18 -10.72 -12.64 -5.44
N GLU A 19 -10.74 -13.94 -5.23
CA GLU A 19 -11.80 -14.65 -4.50
C GLU A 19 -11.56 -14.56 -2.99
N TRP A 20 -12.54 -15.00 -2.21
CA TRP A 20 -12.34 -15.14 -0.77
C TRP A 20 -11.23 -16.16 -0.48
N LEU A 21 -10.26 -15.78 0.37
CA LEU A 21 -9.18 -16.65 0.80
C LEU A 21 -9.51 -17.22 2.18
N GLU A 22 -9.34 -18.54 2.32
CA GLU A 22 -9.44 -19.17 3.63
C GLU A 22 -8.30 -18.69 4.56
N PRO A 23 -8.49 -18.68 5.89
CA PRO A 23 -7.52 -18.14 6.84
C PRO A 23 -6.11 -18.72 6.69
N GLU A 24 -5.97 -20.02 6.44
CA GLU A 24 -4.68 -20.70 6.27
C GLU A 24 -3.99 -20.28 4.96
N GLN A 25 -4.76 -20.12 3.89
CA GLN A 25 -4.24 -19.65 2.60
C GLN A 25 -3.76 -18.21 2.73
N LEU A 26 -4.54 -17.38 3.41
CA LEU A 26 -4.21 -15.99 3.67
C LEU A 26 -2.94 -15.87 4.52
N ASP A 27 -2.79 -16.65 5.59
CA ASP A 27 -1.60 -16.61 6.44
C ASP A 27 -0.34 -17.03 5.68
N ARG A 28 -0.43 -18.09 4.88
CA ARG A 28 0.66 -18.52 4.00
C ARG A 28 1.06 -17.41 3.02
N LEU A 29 0.10 -16.80 2.34
CA LEU A 29 0.35 -15.71 1.40
C LEU A 29 1.00 -14.51 2.10
N LYS A 30 0.50 -14.11 3.28
CA LYS A 30 1.10 -13.03 4.07
C LYS A 30 2.55 -13.35 4.44
N SER A 31 2.84 -14.59 4.84
CA SER A 31 4.21 -15.04 5.16
C SER A 31 5.14 -14.96 3.93
N GLU A 32 4.68 -15.41 2.77
CA GLU A 32 5.44 -15.33 1.52
C GLU A 32 5.68 -13.87 1.10
N LEU A 33 4.67 -13.01 1.16
CA LEU A 33 4.79 -11.58 0.86
C LEU A 33 5.78 -10.87 1.79
N ARG A 34 5.77 -11.16 3.10
CA ARG A 34 6.78 -10.62 4.03
C ARG A 34 8.19 -10.99 3.61
N ARG A 35 8.41 -12.22 3.13
CA ARG A 35 9.72 -12.69 2.67
C ARG A 35 10.15 -12.03 1.37
N MET A 36 9.22 -11.74 0.47
CA MET A 36 9.48 -11.11 -0.83
C MET A 36 9.71 -9.60 -0.71
N ILE A 37 8.82 -8.89 0.00
CA ILE A 37 8.84 -7.42 0.07
C ILE A 37 9.94 -6.94 1.02
N PHE A 38 10.10 -7.58 2.19
CA PHE A 38 11.12 -7.15 3.13
C PHE A 38 12.43 -7.91 2.89
N SER A 39 13.48 -7.16 2.56
CA SER A 39 14.85 -7.66 2.65
C SER A 39 15.16 -8.12 4.09
N LYS A 40 16.15 -8.99 4.25
CA LYS A 40 16.61 -9.45 5.58
C LYS A 40 16.98 -8.28 6.50
N TYR A 41 17.49 -7.19 5.93
CA TYR A 41 17.80 -5.95 6.63
C TYR A 41 16.54 -5.26 7.18
N LEU A 42 15.51 -5.09 6.35
CA LEU A 42 14.25 -4.45 6.77
C LEU A 42 13.51 -5.29 7.82
N ARG A 43 13.51 -6.63 7.70
CA ARG A 43 12.93 -7.51 8.74
C ARG A 43 13.62 -7.34 10.08
N LYS A 44 14.95 -7.22 10.11
CA LYS A 44 15.71 -6.97 11.34
C LYS A 44 15.44 -5.58 11.90
N ARG A 45 15.41 -4.56 11.04
CA ARG A 45 15.17 -3.15 11.44
C ARG A 45 13.78 -2.95 12.05
N TYR A 46 12.77 -3.58 11.47
CA TYR A 46 11.37 -3.41 11.88
C TYR A 46 10.82 -4.61 12.67
N ASN A 47 11.68 -5.53 13.11
CA ASN A 47 11.30 -6.73 13.88
C ASN A 47 10.13 -7.51 13.26
N ASP A 48 10.17 -7.69 11.94
CA ASP A 48 9.12 -8.35 11.14
C ASP A 48 7.70 -7.79 11.34
N LYS A 49 7.57 -6.54 11.80
CA LYS A 49 6.29 -5.84 12.02
C LYS A 49 5.61 -5.39 10.72
N LEU A 50 5.83 -6.09 9.60
CA LEU A 50 5.04 -5.83 8.40
C LEU A 50 3.63 -6.38 8.63
N ASP A 51 2.74 -5.48 9.01
CA ASP A 51 1.32 -5.78 9.05
C ASP A 51 0.77 -5.80 7.62
N ILE A 52 0.17 -6.92 7.24
CA ILE A 52 -0.46 -7.10 5.95
C ILE A 52 -1.95 -7.20 6.22
N HIS A 53 -2.65 -6.11 5.94
CA HIS A 53 -4.09 -6.07 6.01
C HIS A 53 -4.69 -6.69 4.74
N TYR A 54 -5.62 -7.62 4.90
CA TYR A 54 -6.38 -8.21 3.81
C TYR A 54 -7.86 -8.03 4.12
N GLU A 55 -8.60 -7.50 3.16
CA GLU A 55 -10.03 -7.34 3.29
C GLU A 55 -10.69 -7.57 1.93
N TYR A 56 -11.51 -8.61 1.89
CA TYR A 56 -12.37 -8.87 0.73
C TYR A 56 -13.55 -7.91 0.74
N ARG A 57 -13.77 -7.21 -0.38
CA ARG A 57 -14.89 -6.27 -0.53
C ARG A 57 -15.98 -6.95 -1.35
N ASP A 58 -17.11 -7.19 -0.71
CA ASP A 58 -18.26 -7.92 -1.24
C ASP A 58 -19.37 -7.03 -1.83
N THR A 59 -19.31 -5.71 -1.55
CA THR A 59 -20.33 -4.76 -2.01
C THR A 59 -19.72 -3.66 -2.90
N PRO A 60 -20.45 -3.21 -3.94
CA PRO A 60 -19.99 -2.14 -4.83
C PRO A 60 -19.60 -0.85 -4.10
N VAL A 61 -20.30 -0.53 -3.00
CA VAL A 61 -20.00 0.66 -2.19
C VAL A 61 -18.62 0.55 -1.50
N LYS A 62 -18.32 -0.61 -0.89
CA LYS A 62 -17.01 -0.85 -0.27
C LYS A 62 -15.88 -0.89 -1.30
N MET A 63 -16.14 -1.50 -2.46
CA MET A 63 -15.19 -1.52 -3.59
C MET A 63 -14.87 -0.09 -4.05
N MET A 64 -15.88 0.73 -4.30
CA MET A 64 -15.71 2.10 -4.74
C MET A 64 -15.02 2.98 -3.69
N HIS A 65 -15.35 2.79 -2.41
CA HIS A 65 -14.66 3.48 -1.32
C HIS A 65 -13.16 3.15 -1.28
N THR A 66 -12.83 1.87 -1.41
CA THR A 66 -11.44 1.39 -1.42
C THR A 66 -10.70 1.93 -2.65
N LEU A 67 -11.31 1.85 -3.83
CA LEU A 67 -10.74 2.39 -5.07
C LEU A 67 -10.45 3.88 -4.94
N ARG A 68 -11.40 4.67 -4.43
CA ARG A 68 -11.21 6.10 -4.18
C ARG A 68 -10.09 6.40 -3.20
N TYR A 69 -9.96 5.58 -2.15
CA TYR A 69 -8.89 5.74 -1.16
C TYR A 69 -7.52 5.47 -1.78
N VAL A 70 -7.37 4.35 -2.49
CA VAL A 70 -6.10 3.93 -3.11
C VAL A 70 -5.69 4.88 -4.24
N CYS A 71 -6.64 5.34 -5.06
CA CYS A 71 -6.38 6.28 -6.14
C CYS A 71 -6.37 7.75 -5.69
N ARG A 72 -6.48 8.03 -4.39
CA ARG A 72 -6.44 9.40 -3.90
C ARG A 72 -5.04 9.97 -4.09
N SER A 73 -4.91 10.98 -4.95
CA SER A 73 -3.66 11.74 -5.08
C SER A 73 -3.28 12.31 -3.72
N THR A 74 -2.14 11.90 -3.19
CA THR A 74 -1.55 12.46 -1.97
C THR A 74 -0.53 13.54 -2.29
N PHE A 75 0.01 13.57 -3.52
CA PHE A 75 0.85 14.66 -4.02
C PHE A 75 -0.06 15.76 -4.61
N LEU A 76 -0.26 16.85 -3.87
CA LEU A 76 -1.26 17.87 -4.19
C LEU A 76 -0.65 19.23 -4.56
N ASP A 77 0.61 19.46 -4.22
CA ASP A 77 1.29 20.72 -4.45
C ASP A 77 2.66 20.46 -5.06
N LYS A 78 2.90 21.07 -6.22
CA LYS A 78 4.20 21.01 -6.91
C LYS A 78 5.34 21.54 -6.02
N ALA A 79 5.07 22.47 -5.12
CA ALA A 79 6.09 23.03 -4.23
C ALA A 79 6.65 22.00 -3.23
N TRP A 80 5.96 20.88 -2.98
CA TRP A 80 6.45 19.84 -2.07
C TRP A 80 7.64 19.06 -2.66
N ASP A 81 7.61 18.83 -3.97
CA ASP A 81 8.69 18.20 -4.71
C ASP A 81 8.60 18.61 -6.20
N PRO A 82 9.24 19.71 -6.61
CA PRO A 82 9.16 20.22 -7.98
C PRO A 82 9.71 19.24 -9.02
N GLU A 83 10.73 18.45 -8.65
CA GLU A 83 11.35 17.46 -9.54
C GLU A 83 10.40 16.30 -9.80
N LEU A 84 9.80 15.75 -8.74
CA LEU A 84 8.77 14.72 -8.87
C LEU A 84 7.54 15.23 -9.64
N ALA A 85 7.13 16.48 -9.43
CA ALA A 85 6.00 17.07 -10.15
C ALA A 85 6.27 17.13 -11.67
N ASP A 86 7.48 17.49 -12.08
CA ASP A 86 7.86 17.56 -13.49
C ASP A 86 7.98 16.16 -14.12
N LEU A 87 8.41 15.15 -13.35
CA LEU A 87 8.39 13.74 -13.79
C LEU A 87 6.97 13.19 -13.96
N LEU A 88 6.03 13.60 -13.09
CA LEU A 88 4.62 13.21 -13.17
C LEU A 88 3.86 13.98 -14.26
N TYR A 89 4.33 15.16 -14.65
CA TYR A 89 3.66 16.00 -15.63
C TYR A 89 3.67 15.33 -17.02
N GLY A 90 2.49 14.96 -17.51
CA GLY A 90 2.35 14.23 -18.77
C GLY A 90 2.80 12.78 -18.71
N PHE A 91 3.08 12.24 -17.50
CA PHE A 91 3.36 10.84 -17.31
C PHE A 91 2.17 10.01 -17.78
N ARG A 92 2.43 9.15 -18.77
CA ARG A 92 1.49 8.12 -19.21
C ARG A 92 2.08 6.81 -18.75
N ASN A 93 1.28 6.00 -18.06
CA ASN A 93 1.61 4.59 -17.92
C ASN A 93 1.73 4.05 -19.35
N LEU A 94 2.96 3.72 -19.77
CA LEU A 94 3.19 2.98 -21.01
C LEU A 94 2.61 1.59 -20.77
N GLY A 95 1.34 1.43 -21.13
CA GLY A 95 0.55 0.21 -21.12
C GLY A 95 -0.28 0.15 -22.39
#